data_AF-A0A0R3QVG6-F1
#
_entry.id   AF-A0A0R3QVG6-F1
#
_cell.length_a   1.000
_cell.length_b   1.000
_cell.length_c   1.000
_cell.angle_alpha   90.00
_cell.angle_beta   90.00
_cell.angle_gamma   90.00
#
_symmetry.space_group_name_H-M   'P 1'
#
loop_
_entity.id
_entity.type
_entity.pdbx_description
1 polymer ?
#
loop_
_entity_poly.entity_id
_entity_poly.type
_entity_poly.pdbx_seq_one_letter_code
_entity_poly.pdbx_strand_id
1 'polypeptide(L)'
;MNGALNIYDPVVLENTFFPDCSTKFKIMAKKIPIFYCEYSSARGPMLASHLRKSDRVRNYSKYPFLYYNEIYVLQGGYNAFYNTDDNCFKDLCEPIGYVSMRDKKHSDVLKTYHMHNMRNGVGFETGMFQTAVIRKNTNFRRTYSVPQMPESPTASEFSSERSPEKIRPEIATVPMLANPRTPTGRKNTR
;
A
#
# COMPACT_ATOMS: atom_id res chain seq x y z
N MET A 1 0.88 8.86 -19.01
CA MET A 1 1.42 7.55 -19.41
C MET A 1 0.63 7.05 -20.61
N ASN A 2 1.30 6.80 -21.74
CA ASN A 2 0.70 6.17 -22.91
C ASN A 2 0.25 4.73 -22.58
N GLY A 3 -0.82 4.24 -23.21
CA GLY A 3 -1.37 2.89 -23.04
C GLY A 3 -2.03 2.58 -21.69
N ALA A 4 -2.07 3.53 -20.74
CA ALA A 4 -2.64 3.33 -19.41
C ALA A 4 -4.18 3.42 -19.41
N LEU A 5 -4.83 2.55 -18.64
CA LEU A 5 -6.30 2.51 -18.52
C LEU A 5 -6.77 3.34 -17.32
N ASN A 6 -7.65 4.32 -17.56
CA ASN A 6 -8.25 5.14 -16.51
C ASN A 6 -9.39 4.38 -15.80
N ILE A 7 -9.04 3.59 -14.78
CA ILE A 7 -9.99 2.86 -13.95
C ILE A 7 -9.92 3.41 -12.51
N TYR A 8 -11.03 3.99 -12.06
CA TYR A 8 -11.17 4.59 -10.72
C TYR A 8 -12.29 3.95 -9.87
N ASP A 9 -13.10 3.07 -10.46
CA ASP A 9 -14.24 2.41 -9.83
C ASP A 9 -13.93 0.90 -9.63
N PRO A 10 -14.10 0.33 -8.41
CA PRO A 10 -13.86 -1.09 -8.15
C PRO A 10 -14.71 -2.05 -9.00
N VAL A 11 -15.93 -1.68 -9.38
CA VAL A 11 -16.81 -2.53 -10.22
C VAL A 11 -16.27 -2.58 -11.65
N VAL A 12 -15.84 -1.44 -12.19
CA VAL A 12 -15.19 -1.37 -13.51
C VAL A 12 -13.85 -2.11 -13.49
N LEU A 13 -13.13 -2.08 -12.35
CA LEU A 13 -11.89 -2.84 -12.17
C LEU A 13 -12.12 -4.34 -12.27
N GLU A 14 -13.08 -4.89 -11.53
CA GLU A 14 -13.39 -6.32 -11.58
C GLU A 14 -13.88 -6.77 -12.96
N ASN A 15 -14.74 -5.99 -13.62
CA ASN A 15 -15.21 -6.29 -14.97
C ASN A 15 -14.09 -6.23 -16.02
N THR A 16 -13.01 -5.48 -15.77
CA THR A 16 -11.84 -5.41 -16.65
C THR A 16 -10.87 -6.59 -16.44
N PHE A 17 -10.62 -6.97 -15.18
CA PHE A 17 -9.65 -8.03 -14.85
C PHE A 17 -10.27 -9.45 -14.76
N PHE A 18 -11.59 -9.57 -14.60
CA PHE A 18 -12.32 -10.84 -14.57
C PHE A 18 -13.56 -10.83 -15.51
N PRO A 19 -13.44 -10.47 -16.81
CA PRO A 19 -14.57 -10.46 -17.74
C PRO A 19 -15.09 -11.88 -18.03
N ASP A 20 -16.41 -12.03 -18.15
CA ASP A 20 -17.08 -13.33 -18.38
C ASP A 20 -16.63 -14.03 -19.67
N CYS A 21 -16.16 -13.25 -20.65
CA CYS A 21 -15.61 -13.78 -21.89
C CYS A 21 -14.25 -14.44 -21.64
N SER A 22 -14.24 -15.78 -21.54
CA SER A 22 -13.05 -16.60 -21.30
C SER A 22 -11.84 -16.24 -22.18
N THR A 23 -12.04 -15.90 -23.45
CA THR A 23 -10.96 -15.48 -24.36
C THR A 23 -10.35 -14.14 -23.95
N LYS A 24 -11.15 -13.14 -23.58
CA LYS A 24 -10.65 -11.86 -23.04
C LYS A 24 -9.93 -12.08 -21.72
N PHE A 25 -10.50 -12.90 -20.83
CA PHE A 25 -9.90 -13.22 -19.54
C PHE A 25 -8.53 -13.91 -19.67
N LYS A 26 -8.38 -14.89 -20.58
CA LYS A 26 -7.09 -15.56 -20.88
C LYS A 26 -6.02 -14.61 -21.44
N ILE A 27 -6.41 -13.45 -21.99
CA ILE A 27 -5.48 -12.41 -22.45
C ILE A 27 -5.15 -11.44 -21.31
N MET A 28 -6.11 -11.11 -20.43
CA MET A 28 -5.86 -10.25 -19.26
C MET A 28 -5.02 -10.96 -18.18
N ALA A 29 -5.30 -12.23 -17.87
CA ALA A 29 -4.56 -13.03 -16.89
C ALA A 29 -3.10 -13.35 -17.29
N LYS A 30 -2.64 -12.91 -18.46
CA LYS A 30 -1.22 -12.92 -18.89
C LYS A 30 -0.51 -11.58 -18.67
N LYS A 31 -1.21 -10.55 -18.17
CA LYS A 31 -0.66 -9.21 -17.92
C LYS A 31 -0.40 -9.01 -16.42
N ILE A 32 0.69 -8.31 -16.13
CA ILE A 32 1.03 -7.84 -14.78
C ILE A 32 0.30 -6.50 -14.54
N PRO A 33 -0.60 -6.39 -13.54
CA PRO A 33 -1.26 -5.13 -13.20
C PRO A 33 -0.31 -4.17 -12.48
N ILE A 34 -0.18 -2.94 -13.01
CA ILE A 34 0.55 -1.84 -12.36
C ILE A 34 -0.46 -0.74 -12.04
N PHE A 35 -0.67 -0.48 -10.75
CA PHE A 35 -1.58 0.55 -10.26
C PHE A 35 -0.84 1.84 -9.95
N TYR A 36 -1.47 2.98 -10.23
CA TYR A 36 -0.98 4.27 -9.79
C TYR A 36 -2.13 5.25 -9.57
N CYS A 37 -1.84 6.37 -8.95
CA CYS A 37 -2.68 7.57 -9.07
C CYS A 37 -1.76 8.80 -9.09
N GLU A 38 -2.26 9.97 -8.73
CA GLU A 38 -1.45 11.21 -8.65
C GLU A 38 -0.19 11.03 -7.80
N TYR A 39 -0.32 10.57 -6.54
CA TYR A 39 0.80 10.36 -5.62
C TYR A 39 1.01 8.89 -5.19
N SER A 40 0.20 7.97 -5.72
CA SER A 40 0.09 6.56 -5.31
C SER A 40 -0.07 6.28 -3.79
N SER A 41 -0.45 7.26 -2.98
CA SER A 41 -0.55 7.13 -1.52
C SER A 41 -1.89 6.60 -1.00
N ALA A 42 -2.93 6.53 -1.85
CA ALA A 42 -4.27 6.06 -1.46
C ALA A 42 -4.97 5.30 -2.60
N ARG A 43 -5.48 6.02 -3.62
CA ARG A 43 -6.33 5.45 -4.69
C ARG A 43 -5.70 4.24 -5.39
N GLY A 44 -4.42 4.32 -5.77
CA GLY A 44 -3.68 3.21 -6.39
C GLY A 44 -3.60 1.97 -5.49
N PRO A 45 -3.01 2.06 -4.28
CA PRO A 45 -2.98 0.97 -3.30
C PRO A 45 -4.36 0.38 -2.96
N MET A 46 -5.41 1.21 -2.86
CA MET A 46 -6.77 0.73 -2.60
C MET A 46 -7.30 -0.16 -3.72
N LEU A 47 -7.14 0.24 -4.99
CA LEU A 47 -7.56 -0.55 -6.14
C LEU A 47 -6.69 -1.82 -6.32
N ALA A 48 -5.39 -1.74 -6.07
CA ALA A 48 -4.50 -2.91 -6.04
C ALA A 48 -4.91 -3.93 -4.95
N SER A 49 -5.25 -3.44 -3.76
CA SER A 49 -5.78 -4.27 -2.68
C SER A 49 -7.14 -4.88 -3.04
N HIS A 50 -8.02 -4.10 -3.68
CA HIS A 50 -9.32 -4.60 -4.16
C HIS A 50 -9.15 -5.74 -5.17
N LEU A 51 -8.32 -5.57 -6.20
CA LEU A 51 -8.05 -6.63 -7.19
C LEU A 51 -7.55 -7.92 -6.51
N ARG A 52 -6.61 -7.80 -5.56
CA ARG A 52 -6.07 -8.96 -4.83
C ARG A 52 -7.09 -9.63 -3.91
N LYS A 53 -8.00 -8.87 -3.29
CA LYS A 53 -9.15 -9.42 -2.53
C LYS A 53 -10.07 -10.21 -3.46
N SER A 54 -10.48 -9.62 -4.59
CA SER A 54 -11.40 -10.25 -5.54
C SER A 54 -10.82 -11.51 -6.19
N ASP A 55 -9.53 -11.52 -6.51
CA ASP A 55 -8.80 -12.73 -6.95
C ASP A 55 -8.85 -13.84 -5.88
N ARG A 56 -8.54 -13.49 -4.61
CA ARG A 56 -8.57 -14.44 -3.48
C ARG A 56 -9.98 -14.99 -3.19
N VAL A 57 -11.03 -14.20 -3.33
CA VAL A 57 -12.43 -14.68 -3.21
C VAL A 57 -12.76 -15.66 -4.34
N ARG A 58 -12.45 -15.30 -5.59
CA ARG A 58 -12.71 -16.13 -6.78
C ARG A 58 -11.91 -17.44 -6.78
N ASN A 59 -10.76 -17.48 -6.10
CA ASN A 59 -9.88 -18.65 -5.98
C ASN A 59 -9.85 -19.29 -4.58
N TYR A 60 -10.84 -19.02 -3.71
CA TYR A 60 -10.87 -19.50 -2.32
C TYR A 60 -10.63 -21.02 -2.18
N SER A 61 -11.33 -21.83 -2.99
CA SER A 61 -11.21 -23.29 -2.99
C SER A 61 -9.95 -23.84 -3.67
N LYS A 62 -9.06 -22.97 -4.18
CA LYS A 62 -7.84 -23.32 -4.92
C LYS A 62 -6.58 -22.72 -4.29
N TYR A 63 -6.66 -22.25 -3.04
CA TYR A 63 -5.52 -21.68 -2.32
C TYR A 63 -4.29 -22.63 -2.39
N PRO A 64 -3.08 -22.16 -2.74
CA PRO A 64 -2.63 -20.76 -2.78
C PRO A 64 -2.78 -20.04 -4.14
N PHE A 65 -3.47 -20.61 -5.14
CA PHE A 65 -3.57 -20.05 -6.50
C PHE A 65 -4.13 -18.61 -6.57
N LEU A 66 -3.66 -17.86 -7.58
CA LEU A 66 -4.12 -16.53 -8.00
C LEU A 66 -4.11 -16.47 -9.53
N TYR A 67 -4.95 -15.62 -10.11
CA TYR A 67 -4.79 -15.23 -11.51
C TYR A 67 -3.72 -14.15 -11.68
N TYR A 68 -3.61 -13.21 -10.74
CA TYR A 68 -2.65 -12.12 -10.74
C TYR A 68 -1.66 -12.28 -9.59
N ASN A 69 -0.69 -13.18 -9.76
CA ASN A 69 0.37 -13.47 -8.79
C ASN A 69 1.17 -12.20 -8.42
N GLU A 70 1.56 -11.44 -9.44
CA GLU A 70 2.25 -10.16 -9.33
C GLU A 70 1.24 -9.02 -9.50
N ILE A 71 1.28 -8.03 -8.60
CA ILE A 71 0.55 -6.76 -8.70
C ILE A 71 1.47 -5.70 -8.12
N TYR A 72 1.72 -4.62 -8.86
CA TYR A 72 2.62 -3.54 -8.44
C TYR A 72 1.86 -2.23 -8.23
N VAL A 73 2.44 -1.34 -7.41
CA VAL A 73 2.03 0.06 -7.30
C VAL A 73 3.23 0.93 -7.69
N LEU A 74 3.03 1.87 -8.63
CA LEU A 74 4.08 2.83 -9.02
C LEU A 74 4.36 3.80 -7.87
N GLN A 75 5.55 3.73 -7.29
CA GLN A 75 5.96 4.61 -6.19
C GLN A 75 5.92 6.09 -6.61
N GLY A 76 5.38 6.95 -5.73
CA GLY A 76 5.23 8.40 -6.00
C GLY A 76 4.18 8.77 -7.07
N GLY A 77 3.65 7.80 -7.82
CA GLY A 77 2.57 7.98 -8.78
C GLY A 77 2.93 8.85 -9.99
N TYR A 78 1.89 9.32 -10.69
CA TYR A 78 2.05 10.12 -11.90
C TYR A 78 2.72 11.48 -11.63
N ASN A 79 2.60 12.03 -10.42
CA ASN A 79 3.30 13.24 -10.02
C ASN A 79 4.82 13.01 -9.98
N ALA A 80 5.30 11.93 -9.36
CA ALA A 80 6.73 11.62 -9.38
C ALA A 80 7.21 11.31 -10.81
N PHE A 81 6.48 10.47 -11.54
CA PHE A 81 6.83 10.05 -12.91
C PHE A 81 6.90 11.21 -13.92
N TYR A 82 6.03 12.22 -13.81
CA TYR A 82 6.06 13.37 -14.72
C TYR A 82 7.15 14.40 -14.35
N ASN A 83 7.49 14.52 -13.06
CA ASN A 83 8.44 15.50 -12.55
C ASN A 83 9.87 14.95 -12.39
N THR A 84 10.19 13.81 -13.01
CA THR A 84 11.59 13.33 -13.12
C THR A 84 12.44 14.27 -13.97
N ASP A 85 13.73 14.36 -13.66
CA ASP A 85 14.72 15.05 -14.48
C ASP A 85 14.90 14.36 -15.84
N ASP A 86 14.76 13.03 -15.88
CA ASP A 86 14.74 12.20 -17.08
C ASP A 86 13.56 12.59 -18.00
N ASN A 87 13.83 13.41 -19.02
CA ASN A 87 12.81 13.91 -19.94
C ASN A 87 12.12 12.81 -20.76
N CYS A 88 12.78 11.68 -20.99
CA CYS A 88 12.21 10.54 -21.73
C CYS A 88 10.90 9.99 -21.12
N PHE A 89 10.66 10.18 -19.81
CA PHE A 89 9.38 9.79 -19.19
C PHE A 89 8.22 10.75 -19.54
N LYS A 90 8.51 11.99 -19.93
CA LYS A 90 7.52 12.99 -20.38
C LYS A 90 7.03 12.68 -21.79
N ASP A 91 7.90 12.15 -22.65
CA ASP A 91 7.54 11.66 -24.00
C ASP A 91 6.62 10.42 -23.92
N LEU A 92 6.68 9.67 -22.82
CA LEU A 92 5.75 8.59 -22.50
C LEU A 92 4.41 9.10 -21.91
N CYS A 93 4.10 10.40 -22.00
CA CYS A 93 2.84 10.98 -21.54
C CYS A 93 1.99 11.51 -22.69
N GLU A 94 0.74 11.03 -22.77
CA GLU A 94 -0.24 11.46 -23.76
C GLU A 94 -1.51 11.97 -23.04
N PRO A 95 -1.88 13.25 -23.21
CA PRO A 95 -1.05 14.35 -23.71
C PRO A 95 0.16 14.60 -22.79
N ILE A 96 1.19 15.30 -23.29
CA ILE A 96 2.34 15.72 -22.49
C ILE A 96 1.87 16.81 -21.51
N GLY A 97 1.60 16.42 -20.27
CA GLY A 97 1.14 17.33 -19.23
C GLY A 97 0.79 16.65 -17.90
N TYR A 98 0.68 17.48 -16.87
CA TYR A 98 0.24 17.08 -15.53
C TYR A 98 -0.95 17.94 -15.08
N VAL A 99 -2.07 17.29 -14.75
CA VAL A 99 -3.26 17.92 -14.16
C VAL A 99 -3.43 17.36 -12.75
N SER A 100 -3.38 18.24 -11.74
CA SER A 100 -3.60 17.83 -10.35
C SER A 100 -5.07 17.54 -10.09
N MET A 101 -5.36 16.60 -9.18
CA MET A 101 -6.73 16.35 -8.69
C MET A 101 -7.37 17.62 -8.11
N ARG A 102 -6.57 18.59 -7.62
CA ARG A 102 -7.05 19.86 -7.06
C ARG A 102 -6.92 21.06 -8.02
N ASP A 103 -6.79 20.84 -9.32
CA ASP A 103 -6.84 21.94 -10.29
C ASP A 103 -8.20 22.65 -10.22
N LYS A 104 -8.16 23.99 -10.08
CA LYS A 104 -9.34 24.87 -10.06
C LYS A 104 -10.21 24.67 -11.31
N LYS A 105 -9.59 24.45 -12.47
CA LYS A 105 -10.27 24.20 -13.76
C LYS A 105 -11.17 22.96 -13.77
N HIS A 106 -10.93 22.01 -12.87
CA HIS A 106 -11.66 20.73 -12.81
C HIS A 106 -12.42 20.53 -11.49
N SER A 107 -12.58 21.60 -10.71
CA SER A 107 -13.17 21.53 -9.36
C SER A 107 -14.62 21.02 -9.34
N ASP A 108 -15.43 21.29 -10.37
CA ASP A 108 -16.82 20.80 -10.45
C ASP A 108 -16.91 19.31 -10.82
N VAL A 109 -15.96 18.80 -11.62
CA VAL A 109 -15.81 17.36 -11.88
C VAL A 109 -15.44 16.64 -10.58
N LEU A 110 -14.54 17.22 -9.78
CA LEU A 110 -14.17 16.69 -8.46
C LEU A 110 -15.35 16.70 -7.47
N LYS A 111 -16.20 17.74 -7.46
CA LYS A 111 -17.44 17.76 -6.66
C LYS A 111 -18.37 16.61 -7.10
N THR A 112 -18.57 16.46 -8.41
CA THR A 112 -19.46 15.45 -9.00
C THR A 112 -19.01 14.03 -8.64
N TYR A 113 -17.71 13.75 -8.75
CA TYR A 113 -17.13 12.47 -8.33
C TYR A 113 -17.38 12.17 -6.85
N HIS A 114 -17.15 13.14 -5.95
CA HIS A 114 -17.41 12.94 -4.52
C HIS A 114 -18.89 12.70 -4.22
N MET A 115 -19.81 13.42 -4.89
CA MET A 115 -21.26 13.22 -4.73
C MET A 115 -21.71 11.83 -5.22
N HIS A 116 -21.14 11.34 -6.32
CA HIS A 116 -21.40 9.98 -6.82
C HIS A 116 -20.88 8.91 -5.84
N ASN A 117 -19.63 9.03 -5.39
CA ASN A 117 -19.02 8.08 -4.46
C ASN A 117 -19.70 8.06 -3.08
N MET A 118 -20.25 9.20 -2.62
CA MET A 118 -21.08 9.29 -1.42
C MET A 118 -22.42 8.55 -1.57
N ARG A 119 -23.06 8.64 -2.74
CA ARG A 119 -24.34 7.98 -3.02
C ARG A 119 -24.22 6.47 -3.19
N ASN A 120 -23.16 6.01 -3.85
CA ASN A 120 -23.01 4.61 -4.24
C ASN A 120 -22.48 3.70 -3.12
N GLY A 121 -22.31 4.20 -1.89
CA GLY A 121 -22.04 3.36 -0.71
C GLY A 121 -20.71 2.59 -0.72
N VAL A 122 -19.79 2.88 -1.66
CA VAL A 122 -18.63 2.04 -2.04
C VAL A 122 -17.70 1.68 -0.87
N GLY A 123 -17.71 2.44 0.22
CA GLY A 123 -16.94 2.16 1.43
C GLY A 123 -17.62 1.30 2.50
N PHE A 124 -18.91 0.96 2.36
CA PHE A 124 -19.65 0.14 3.32
C PHE A 124 -19.56 -1.35 3.00
N GLU A 125 -19.90 -1.74 1.76
CA GLU A 125 -19.91 -3.16 1.35
C GLU A 125 -18.51 -3.77 1.17
N THR A 126 -17.51 -2.96 0.83
CA THR A 126 -16.12 -3.42 0.60
C THR A 126 -15.28 -3.53 1.89
N GLY A 127 -15.85 -3.16 3.05
CA GLY A 127 -15.15 -3.14 4.35
C GLY A 127 -13.98 -2.15 4.45
N MET A 128 -13.86 -1.19 3.52
CA MET A 128 -12.64 -0.38 3.35
C MET A 128 -12.46 0.77 4.37
N PHE A 129 -13.42 1.02 5.28
CA PHE A 129 -13.40 2.23 6.13
C PHE A 129 -12.93 2.08 7.59
N GLN A 130 -12.49 0.91 8.04
CA GLN A 130 -12.12 0.71 9.45
C GLN A 130 -10.86 1.47 9.92
N THR A 131 -10.07 2.05 9.01
CA THR A 131 -8.85 2.82 9.32
C THR A 131 -8.95 4.33 9.07
N ALA A 132 -9.99 4.81 8.36
CA ALA A 132 -10.09 6.22 7.93
C ALA A 132 -10.82 7.14 8.91
N VAL A 133 -11.53 6.59 9.90
CA VAL A 133 -12.29 7.33 10.91
C VAL A 133 -11.95 6.89 12.35
N ILE A 134 -10.70 7.10 12.75
CA ILE A 134 -10.38 7.30 14.17
C ILE A 134 -10.95 8.68 14.59
N ARG A 135 -12.28 8.73 14.74
CA ARG A 135 -12.97 9.83 15.42
C ARG A 135 -12.41 9.85 16.84
N LYS A 136 -11.78 10.96 17.26
CA LYS A 136 -11.28 11.14 18.64
C LYS A 136 -12.47 11.20 19.61
N ASN A 137 -12.99 10.04 19.98
CA ASN A 137 -13.97 9.89 21.04
C ASN A 137 -13.23 9.38 22.27
N THR A 138 -12.98 10.28 23.22
CA THR A 138 -12.54 9.88 24.56
C THR A 138 -13.62 9.00 25.19
N ASN A 139 -13.20 8.06 26.06
CA ASN A 139 -14.06 7.12 26.78
C ASN A 139 -14.67 5.96 25.96
N PHE A 140 -13.81 5.14 25.33
CA PHE A 140 -14.12 3.72 25.16
C PHE A 140 -12.95 2.85 25.67
N ARG A 141 -13.24 1.83 26.49
CA ARG A 141 -12.20 0.93 27.04
C ARG A 141 -11.69 0.00 25.94
N ARG A 142 -10.37 -0.18 25.86
CA ARG A 142 -9.72 -1.08 24.89
C ARG A 142 -9.92 -2.55 25.30
N THR A 143 -11.03 -3.15 24.89
CA THR A 143 -11.19 -4.61 24.88
C THR A 143 -10.38 -5.20 23.72
N TYR A 144 -9.39 -6.05 24.01
CA TYR A 144 -8.59 -6.71 22.99
C TYR A 144 -9.37 -7.88 22.37
N SER A 145 -9.98 -7.67 21.21
CA SER A 145 -10.51 -8.75 20.38
C SER A 145 -9.37 -9.45 19.64
N VAL A 146 -8.96 -10.62 20.13
CA VAL A 146 -7.98 -11.48 19.45
C VAL A 146 -8.63 -12.14 18.23
N PRO A 147 -8.10 -12.00 17.01
CA PRO A 147 -8.57 -12.76 15.85
C PRO A 147 -8.11 -14.22 15.98
N GLN A 148 -9.03 -15.11 16.33
CA GLN A 148 -8.74 -16.52 16.55
C GLN A 148 -8.74 -17.29 15.21
N MET A 149 -7.58 -17.38 14.57
CA MET A 149 -7.36 -18.27 13.42
C MET A 149 -7.10 -19.70 13.91
N PRO A 150 -7.65 -20.75 13.27
CA PRO A 150 -7.21 -22.13 13.50
C PRO A 150 -5.85 -22.36 12.81
N GLU A 151 -4.92 -22.98 13.52
CA GLU A 151 -3.59 -23.32 12.99
C GLU A 151 -3.62 -24.60 12.14
N SER A 152 -2.79 -24.66 11.11
CA SER A 152 -2.68 -25.83 10.21
C SER A 152 -1.91 -26.98 10.89
N PRO A 153 -2.32 -28.25 10.69
CA PRO A 153 -1.72 -29.37 11.41
C PRO A 153 -0.32 -29.78 10.90
N THR A 154 0.62 -29.81 11.85
CA THR A 154 1.69 -30.81 12.04
C THR A 154 2.71 -31.09 10.93
N ALA A 155 3.98 -30.84 11.28
CA ALA A 155 5.11 -31.74 11.00
C ALA A 155 5.83 -32.05 12.33
N SER A 156 6.50 -33.20 12.43
CA SER A 156 6.80 -33.87 13.71
C SER A 156 8.16 -33.54 14.35
N GLU A 157 8.12 -33.39 15.69
CA GLU A 157 9.04 -34.00 16.68
C GLU A 157 10.58 -33.82 16.56
N PHE A 158 11.20 -33.20 17.58
CA PHE A 158 12.23 -33.90 18.38
C PHE A 158 12.40 -33.33 19.81
N SER A 159 12.06 -34.16 20.79
CA SER A 159 12.67 -34.33 22.13
C SER A 159 13.03 -33.17 23.08
N SER A 160 12.51 -33.35 24.30
CA SER A 160 13.16 -33.16 25.63
C SER A 160 12.92 -31.88 26.44
N GLU A 161 12.88 -32.08 27.76
CA GLU A 161 12.47 -31.13 28.79
C GLU A 161 13.68 -30.46 29.46
N ARG A 162 13.50 -29.26 30.05
CA ARG A 162 13.53 -29.04 31.52
C ARG A 162 13.61 -27.54 31.86
N SER A 163 12.97 -27.18 32.97
CA SER A 163 13.07 -25.88 33.64
C SER A 163 13.28 -26.13 35.15
N PRO A 164 13.54 -25.10 35.99
CA PRO A 164 13.97 -23.72 35.72
C PRO A 164 15.26 -23.37 36.50
N GLU A 165 15.70 -22.09 36.50
CA GLU A 165 16.01 -21.36 37.75
C GLU A 165 16.24 -19.84 37.54
N LYS A 166 16.32 -19.07 38.65
CA LYS A 166 16.51 -17.60 38.68
C LYS A 166 17.72 -17.24 39.53
N ILE A 167 18.65 -16.42 39.00
CA ILE A 167 19.57 -15.62 39.85
C ILE A 167 19.72 -14.18 39.30
N ARG A 168 19.55 -13.22 40.21
CA ARG A 168 20.08 -11.84 40.27
C ARG A 168 20.65 -11.70 41.70
N PRO A 169 21.62 -10.81 42.03
CA PRO A 169 21.75 -9.43 41.52
C PRO A 169 23.27 -9.01 41.39
N GLU A 170 23.79 -7.77 41.36
CA GLU A 170 23.28 -6.40 41.10
C GLU A 170 24.42 -5.41 40.72
N ILE A 171 24.11 -4.10 40.66
CA ILE A 171 24.97 -2.90 40.87
C ILE A 171 26.36 -2.86 40.20
N ALA A 172 26.57 -1.90 39.28
CA ALA A 172 27.69 -0.93 39.37
C ALA A 172 27.52 0.29 38.41
N THR A 173 27.77 1.47 38.97
CA THR A 173 27.89 2.83 38.41
C THR A 173 28.39 3.06 36.97
N VAL A 174 27.79 4.05 36.30
CA VAL A 174 28.35 4.82 35.17
C VAL A 174 29.40 5.83 35.68
N PRO A 175 30.42 6.17 34.88
CA PRO A 175 30.69 7.59 34.64
C PRO A 175 30.99 7.93 33.17
N MET A 176 30.88 9.22 32.82
CA MET A 176 31.32 9.78 31.54
C MET A 176 32.77 10.29 31.67
N LEU A 177 33.53 10.40 30.55
CA LEU A 177 33.99 11.65 29.92
C LEU A 177 35.17 11.43 28.92
N ALA A 178 35.60 12.54 28.31
CA ALA A 178 36.90 12.82 27.68
C ALA A 178 37.08 12.48 26.18
N ASN A 179 37.54 13.49 25.43
CA ASN A 179 37.80 13.49 24.00
C ASN A 179 39.20 14.12 23.77
N PRO A 180 40.22 13.37 23.30
CA PRO A 180 41.56 13.90 23.06
C PRO A 180 41.63 14.84 21.85
N ARG A 181 42.47 15.88 21.91
CA ARG A 181 42.68 16.87 20.83
C ARG A 181 44.16 17.12 20.54
N THR A 182 44.44 17.53 19.30
CA THR A 182 45.66 18.28 18.83
C THR A 182 47.01 17.55 18.90
N PRO A 183 48.10 18.05 18.24
CA PRO A 183 48.30 19.27 17.42
C PRO A 183 48.62 18.97 15.92
N THR A 184 48.84 19.90 14.98
CA THR A 184 49.91 20.94 14.86
C THR A 184 49.67 22.02 13.77
N GLY A 185 50.28 23.22 13.91
CA GLY A 185 50.36 24.32 12.91
C GLY A 185 49.12 25.25 12.85
N ARG A 186 49.13 26.59 12.98
CA ARG A 186 50.15 27.69 12.91
C ARG A 186 50.72 27.92 11.51
N LYS A 187 50.71 29.12 10.88
CA LYS A 187 50.36 30.53 11.24
C LYS A 187 49.47 31.14 10.12
N ASN A 188 48.40 31.90 10.38
CA ASN A 188 48.31 33.34 10.71
C ASN A 188 48.80 34.38 9.65
N THR A 189 47.82 35.00 8.99
CA THR A 189 47.65 36.47 8.77
C THR A 189 48.69 37.29 8.01
N ARG A 190 48.26 37.97 6.94
CA ARG A 190 47.61 39.29 7.09
C ARG A 190 46.50 39.48 6.07
#